data_AF-A0A9D5UTZ9-F1
#
_entry.id   AF-A0A9D5UTZ9-F1
#
_cell.length_a   1.000
_cell.length_b   1.000
_cell.length_c   1.000
_cell.angle_alpha   90.00
_cell.angle_beta   90.00
_cell.angle_gamma   90.00
#
_symmetry.space_group_name_H-M   'P 1'
#
loop_
_entity.id
_entity.type
_entity.pdbx_description
1 polymer ?
#
loop_
_entity_poly.entity_id
_entity_poly.type
_entity_poly.pdbx_seq_one_letter_code
_entity_poly.pdbx_strand_id
1 'polypeptide(L)' 'MAAPSESSNSLIKALSWGSLSIALYFLLFFYEKEILELSAKGHWYFVFPIVIAFTFSVVHGNFTGEFWRSLGIRAKR' A
#
# COMPACT_ATOMS: atom_id res chain seq x y z
N MET A 1 11.88 -12.96 -20.39
CA MET A 1 12.80 -11.85 -20.05
C MET A 1 12.09 -10.55 -20.39
N ALA A 2 11.88 -9.64 -19.42
CA ALA A 2 11.33 -8.32 -19.72
C ALA A 2 12.34 -7.51 -20.52
N ALA A 3 11.90 -6.72 -21.49
CA ALA A 3 12.76 -5.76 -22.17
C ALA A 3 13.32 -4.76 -21.13
N PRO A 4 14.60 -4.35 -21.24
CA PRO A 4 15.27 -3.53 -20.22
C PRO A 4 14.60 -2.18 -19.92
N SER A 5 13.80 -1.63 -20.85
CA SER A 5 13.02 -0.40 -20.64
C SER A 5 11.75 -0.60 -19.79
N GLU A 6 11.16 -1.80 -19.82
CA GLU A 6 9.92 -2.13 -19.09
C GLU A 6 10.18 -2.40 -17.60
N SER A 7 11.36 -2.93 -17.26
CA SER A 7 11.76 -3.19 -15.87
C SER A 7 12.09 -1.90 -15.12
N SER A 8 12.78 -0.94 -15.77
CA SER A 8 13.13 0.35 -15.19
C SER A 8 11.89 1.18 -14.80
N ASN A 9 10.89 1.24 -15.67
CA ASN A 9 9.62 1.91 -15.37
C ASN A 9 8.85 1.24 -14.22
N SER A 10 8.90 -0.09 -14.14
CA SER A 10 8.25 -0.84 -13.05
C SER A 10 8.96 -0.62 -11.71
N LEU A 11 10.30 -0.49 -11.73
CA LEU A 11 11.10 -0.19 -10.54
C LEU A 11 10.76 1.19 -9.97
N ILE A 12 10.70 2.23 -10.80
CA ILE A 12 10.34 3.58 -10.36
C ILE A 12 8.95 3.58 -9.71
N LYS A 13 7.97 2.91 -10.35
CA LYS A 13 6.62 2.77 -9.79
C LYS A 13 6.64 2.00 -8.46
N ALA A 14 7.40 0.92 -8.36
CA ALA A 14 7.54 0.15 -7.13
C ALA A 14 8.15 1.01 -6.01
N LEU A 15 9.16 1.84 -6.30
CA LEU A 15 9.72 2.77 -5.32
C LEU A 15 8.68 3.82 -4.88
N SER A 16 7.94 4.42 -5.81
CA SER A 16 6.90 5.40 -5.47
C SER A 16 5.81 4.80 -4.58
N TRP A 17 5.26 3.63 -4.95
CA TRP A 17 4.26 2.93 -4.14
C TRP A 17 4.83 2.42 -2.81
N GLY A 18 6.10 2.01 -2.79
CA GLY A 18 6.81 1.59 -1.58
C GLY A 18 7.01 2.75 -0.61
N SER A 19 7.47 3.92 -1.08
CA SER A 19 7.58 5.13 -0.27
C SER A 19 6.22 5.57 0.28
N LEU A 20 5.16 5.51 -0.53
CA LEU A 20 3.80 5.79 -0.06
C LEU A 20 3.34 4.78 1.01
N SER A 21 3.64 3.48 0.83
CA SER A 21 3.34 2.45 1.82
C SER A 21 4.05 2.71 3.15
N ILE A 22 5.34 3.06 3.11
CA ILE A 22 6.12 3.41 4.31
C ILE A 22 5.51 4.62 5.01
N ALA A 23 5.16 5.67 4.26
CA ALA A 23 4.52 6.85 4.82
C ALA A 23 3.17 6.51 5.48
N LEU A 24 2.35 5.67 4.85
CA LEU A 24 1.09 5.21 5.44
C LEU A 24 1.31 4.42 6.73
N TYR A 25 2.26 3.49 6.76
CA TYR A 25 2.60 2.76 7.99
C TYR A 25 3.09 3.70 9.08
N PHE A 26 3.95 4.65 8.74
CA PHE A 26 4.43 5.65 9.68
C PHE A 26 3.26 6.47 10.27
N LEU A 27 2.35 6.97 9.43
CA LEU A 27 1.15 7.69 9.89
C LEU A 27 0.25 6.81 10.75
N LEU A 28 0.03 5.54 10.36
CA LEU A 28 -0.83 4.62 11.09
C LEU A 28 -0.32 4.39 12.52
N PHE A 29 0.98 4.14 12.68
CA PHE A 29 1.60 3.95 13.99
C PHE A 29 1.71 5.26 14.77
N PHE A 30 1.95 6.38 14.08
CA PHE A 30 2.02 7.69 14.72
C PHE A 30 0.67 8.12 15.34
N TYR A 31 -0.44 7.79 14.69
CA TYR A 31 -1.81 8.10 15.14
C TYR A 31 -2.56 6.88 15.70
N GLU A 32 -1.85 5.83 16.14
CA GLU A 32 -2.49 4.56 16.52
C GLU A 32 -3.51 4.75 17.65
N LYS A 33 -3.21 5.61 18.63
CA LYS A 33 -4.05 5.85 19.80
C LYS A 33 -5.33 6.55 19.41
N GLU A 34 -5.22 7.61 18.62
CA GLU A 34 -6.35 8.39 18.13
C GLU A 34 -7.26 7.54 17.23
N ILE A 35 -6.67 6.71 16.37
CA ILE A 35 -7.42 5.79 15.50
C ILE A 35 -8.17 4.76 16.34
N LEU A 36 -7.53 4.16 17.35
CA LEU A 36 -8.17 3.21 18.25
C LEU A 36 -9.29 3.85 19.07
N GLU A 37 -9.05 5.03 19.65
CA GLU A 37 -10.06 5.78 20.40
C GLU A 37 -11.26 6.15 19.52
N LEU A 38 -11.03 6.65 18.29
CA LEU A 38 -12.10 6.95 17.36
C LEU A 38 -12.88 5.70 17.00
N SER A 39 -12.19 4.61 16.65
CA SER A 39 -12.81 3.34 16.26
C SER A 39 -13.62 2.71 17.39
N ALA A 40 -13.22 2.91 18.65
CA ALA A 40 -13.86 2.37 19.84
C ALA A 40 -15.12 3.15 20.28
N LYS A 41 -15.40 4.34 19.73
CA LYS A 41 -16.60 5.15 20.08
C LYS A 41 -17.94 4.51 19.65
N GLY A 42 -17.92 3.40 18.92
CA GLY A 42 -19.13 2.73 18.43
C GLY A 42 -19.81 3.49 17.29
N HIS A 43 -21.11 3.28 17.08
CA HIS A 43 -21.88 3.87 15.97
C HIS A 43 -21.23 3.59 14.60
N TRP A 44 -21.08 4.60 13.74
CA TRP A 44 -20.46 4.48 12.43
C TRP A 44 -18.93 4.62 12.45
N TYR A 45 -18.30 4.78 13.62
CA TYR A 45 -16.84 4.96 13.69
C TYR A 45 -16.05 3.70 13.32
N PHE A 46 -16.67 2.52 13.23
CA PHE A 46 -16.04 1.33 12.64
C PHE A 46 -15.62 1.52 11.18
N VAL A 47 -16.13 2.54 10.49
CA VAL A 47 -15.74 2.87 9.12
C VAL A 47 -14.28 3.31 9.01
N PHE A 48 -13.72 3.93 10.05
CA PHE A 48 -12.33 4.39 10.06
C PHE A 48 -11.32 3.26 9.80
N PRO A 49 -11.29 2.17 10.60
CA PRO A 49 -10.36 1.07 10.37
C PRO A 49 -10.61 0.35 9.05
N ILE A 50 -11.85 0.33 8.56
CA ILE A 50 -12.19 -0.24 7.24
C ILE A 50 -11.56 0.59 6.11
N VAL A 51 -11.76 1.91 6.11
CA VAL A 51 -11.18 2.81 5.10
C VAL A 51 -9.66 2.75 5.11
N ILE A 52 -9.06 2.71 6.31
CA ILE A 52 -7.61 2.52 6.47
C ILE A 52 -7.18 1.19 5.83
N ALA A 53 -7.83 0.08 6.18
CA ALA A 53 -7.48 -1.24 5.64
C ALA A 53 -7.58 -1.28 4.10
N PHE A 54 -8.62 -0.70 3.50
CA PHE A 54 -8.74 -0.63 2.04
C PHE A 54 -7.70 0.28 1.39
N THR A 55 -7.37 1.41 2.03
CA THR A 55 -6.30 2.31 1.56
C THR A 55 -4.97 1.56 1.52
N PHE A 56 -4.63 0.83 2.58
CA PHE A 56 -3.43 -0.01 2.63
C PHE A 56 -3.48 -1.12 1.58
N SER A 57 -4.62 -1.79 1.41
CA SER A 57 -4.78 -2.85 0.41
C SER A 57 -4.46 -2.38 -1.00
N VAL A 58 -4.96 -1.20 -1.40
CA VAL A 58 -4.71 -0.62 -2.72
C VAL A 58 -3.24 -0.21 -2.89
N VAL A 59 -2.71 0.53 -1.92
CA VAL A 59 -1.35 1.09 -2.01
C VAL A 59 -0.29 -0.01 -1.94
N HIS A 60 -0.39 -0.89 -0.95
CA HIS A 60 0.52 -2.02 -0.80
C HIS A 60 0.36 -3.03 -1.94
N GLY A 61 -0.88 -3.30 -2.39
CA GLY A 61 -1.13 -4.18 -3.53
C GLY A 61 -0.48 -3.69 -4.83
N ASN A 62 -0.59 -2.39 -5.12
CA ASN A 62 0.09 -1.78 -6.27
C ASN A 62 1.62 -1.84 -6.13
N PHE A 63 2.14 -1.60 -4.93
CA PHE A 63 3.57 -1.79 -4.63
C PHE A 63 4.01 -3.22 -4.95
N THR A 64 3.33 -4.23 -4.39
CA THR A 64 3.67 -5.64 -4.58
C THR A 64 3.62 -6.03 -6.05
N GLY A 65 2.60 -5.57 -6.80
CA GLY A 65 2.48 -5.83 -8.23
C GLY A 65 3.65 -5.28 -9.05
N GLU A 66 4.01 -4.00 -8.84
CA GLU A 66 5.14 -3.38 -9.55
C GLU A 66 6.50 -3.93 -9.08
N PHE A 67 6.62 -4.28 -7.79
CA PHE A 67 7.80 -4.94 -7.24
C PHE A 67 8.09 -6.26 -7.95
N TRP A 68 7.10 -7.17 -8.00
CA TRP A 68 7.25 -8.43 -8.72
C TRP A 68 7.51 -8.23 -10.21
N ARG A 69 6.88 -7.22 -10.83
CA ARG A 69 7.09 -6.89 -12.24
C ARG A 69 8.49 -6.36 -12.51
N SER A 70 9.10 -5.62 -11.58
CA SER A 70 10.49 -5.18 -11.67
C SER A 70 11.49 -6.35 -11.59
N LEU A 71 11.14 -7.40 -10.82
CA LEU A 71 11.86 -8.67 -10.77
C LEU A 71 11.59 -9.59 -11.97
N GLY A 72 10.71 -9.19 -12.90
CA GLY A 72 10.34 -9.97 -14.08
C GLY A 72 9.29 -11.05 -13.84
N ILE A 73 8.72 -11.14 -12.63
CA ILE A 73 7.64 -12.07 -12.28
C ILE A 73 6.30 -11.42 -12.64
N ARG A 74 5.51 -12.10 -13.47
CA ARG A 74 4.18 -11.62 -13.88
C ARG A 74 3.14 -12.65 -13.52
N ALA A 75 1.98 -12.19 -13.03
CA ALA A 75 0.82 -13.04 -12.89
C ALA A 75 0.43 -13.56 -14.28
N LYS A 76 0.10 -14.85 -14.34
CA LYS A 76 -0.53 -15.44 -15.52
C LYS A 76 -1.91 -14.81 -15.66
N ARG A 77 -2.23 -14.27 -16.84
CA ARG A 77 -3.61 -13.88 -17.15
C ARG A 77 -4.50 -15.11 -17.16
#